data_AF-A0A6A5H628-F1
#
_entry.id   AF-A0A6A5H628-F1
#
_cell.length_a   1.000
_cell.length_b   1.000
_cell.length_c   1.000
_cell.angle_alpha   90.00
_cell.angle_beta   90.00
_cell.angle_gamma   90.00
#
_symmetry.space_group_name_H-M   'P 1'
#
loop_
_entity.id
_entity.type
_entity.pdbx_description
1 polymer ?
#
loop_
_entity_poly.entity_id
_entity_poly.type
_entity_poly.pdbx_seq_one_letter_code
_entity_poly.pdbx_strand_id
1 'polypeptide(L)'
;MKIEYIPHPEEIEIQPKDFIYVNYRKIDNYAVSGYFTFLSTAVGVKVEKIITKRLSYLGNKFKHKLHNMIHSQLIGGCGKYIESLIGLEELCDGCEKCSNIAKTCLEYGPLRLSTLQTMTYSKNYKKLHVTDKLFEDIAEYCISKSKNKEGCFKELDETILSTISCDKLVIWVNESRLHPNEETRNHMHMPREVIDIILRKWNVKSVKLNMIFYTNGGLCSVDWLQYNYFTPVRLNDPYSITEKSSDLKFSHVDVRMSDSIYCVRGFGNHHSEIIVPRGYHNFIPNIRRLFPTDKISIDLSHWFYIAETDIEKKMSTILQVVTMEKQRKLSLSMKFFVKSSIVKKVNEETNKAELRKLAPKYRHRRVNFQSCVRRSLPIDDVDQYLEEFNQEKWIGRRFQVEDIENLFNFNLNVYIKEKELEEGFDKQLLQEYPNSFVGHFYE
;
A
#
# COMPACT_ATOMS: atom_id res chain seq x y z
N MET A 1 -4.38 -13.63 -12.69
CA MET A 1 -4.00 -12.63 -13.71
C MET A 1 -3.78 -11.28 -13.05
N LYS A 2 -2.71 -10.59 -13.43
CA LYS A 2 -2.40 -9.21 -13.02
C LYS A 2 -2.50 -8.32 -14.26
N ILE A 3 -3.21 -7.21 -14.19
CA ILE A 3 -3.41 -6.27 -15.31
C ILE A 3 -3.04 -4.88 -14.81
N GLU A 4 -1.98 -4.26 -15.30
CA GLU A 4 -1.54 -2.97 -14.75
C GLU A 4 -1.02 -2.02 -15.81
N TYR A 5 -1.13 -0.73 -15.52
CA TYR A 5 -0.33 0.28 -16.19
C TYR A 5 0.89 0.57 -15.30
N ILE A 6 2.07 0.76 -15.90
CA ILE A 6 3.23 1.26 -15.17
C ILE A 6 3.70 2.54 -15.87
N PRO A 7 3.53 3.72 -15.26
CA PRO A 7 4.07 4.96 -15.80
C PRO A 7 5.59 4.96 -15.69
N HIS A 8 6.27 5.62 -16.63
CA HIS A 8 7.66 6.03 -16.45
C HIS A 8 7.76 7.01 -15.26
N PRO A 9 8.88 7.07 -14.51
CA PRO A 9 9.03 8.00 -13.39
C PRO A 9 8.82 9.47 -13.76
N GLU A 10 9.17 9.84 -14.99
CA GLU A 10 9.03 11.20 -15.54
C GLU A 10 7.64 11.44 -16.18
N GLU A 11 6.91 10.37 -16.54
CA GLU A 11 5.57 10.41 -17.17
C GLU A 11 4.43 10.42 -16.14
N ILE A 12 4.72 10.83 -14.90
CA ILE A 12 3.67 11.11 -13.91
C ILE A 12 2.78 12.28 -14.40
N GLU A 13 3.32 13.12 -15.28
CA GLU A 13 2.60 14.09 -16.08
C GLU A 13 2.84 13.83 -17.58
N ILE A 14 1.85 14.15 -18.42
CA ILE A 14 1.88 14.17 -19.89
C ILE A 14 1.59 12.82 -20.63
N GLN A 15 0.38 12.79 -21.20
CA GLN A 15 -0.23 11.86 -22.17
C GLN A 15 -0.69 10.45 -21.75
N PRO A 16 -1.95 10.06 -22.06
CA PRO A 16 -2.46 8.71 -21.83
C PRO A 16 -1.89 7.73 -22.86
N LYS A 17 -1.15 6.72 -22.42
CA LYS A 17 -0.59 5.70 -23.30
C LYS A 17 -1.55 4.55 -23.63
N ASP A 18 -1.33 3.96 -24.79
CA ASP A 18 -2.19 2.98 -25.43
C ASP A 18 -1.73 1.52 -25.21
N PHE A 19 -1.16 1.20 -24.05
CA PHE A 19 -0.79 -0.18 -23.68
C PHE A 19 -1.04 -0.48 -22.20
N ILE A 20 -1.05 -1.78 -21.89
CA ILE A 20 -1.13 -2.33 -20.53
C ILE A 20 -0.14 -3.50 -20.38
N TYR A 21 0.19 -3.83 -19.14
CA TYR A 21 0.89 -5.05 -18.79
C TYR A 21 -0.08 -6.12 -18.31
N VAL A 22 -0.09 -7.29 -18.95
CA VAL A 22 -0.87 -8.46 -18.53
C VAL A 22 0.08 -9.56 -18.11
N ASN A 23 0.04 -9.96 -16.84
CA ASN A 23 1.01 -10.86 -16.21
C ASN A 23 2.47 -10.49 -16.54
N TYR A 24 2.80 -9.19 -16.48
CA TYR A 24 4.14 -8.63 -16.77
C TYR A 24 4.54 -8.61 -18.26
N ARG A 25 3.66 -8.99 -19.20
CA ARG A 25 3.88 -8.83 -20.65
C ARG A 25 3.20 -7.55 -21.15
N LYS A 26 3.93 -6.70 -21.89
CA LYS A 26 3.37 -5.50 -22.56
C LYS A 26 2.39 -5.93 -23.66
N ILE A 27 1.22 -5.31 -23.71
CA ILE A 27 0.15 -5.57 -24.69
C ILE A 27 -0.49 -4.23 -25.08
N ASP A 28 -0.45 -3.88 -26.36
CA ASP A 28 -1.04 -2.65 -26.89
C ASP A 28 -2.58 -2.73 -27.00
N ASN A 29 -3.26 -1.58 -26.97
CA ASN A 29 -4.72 -1.44 -26.83
C ASN A 29 -5.54 -2.14 -27.93
N TYR A 30 -4.94 -2.41 -29.09
CA TYR A 30 -5.51 -3.11 -30.23
C TYR A 30 -5.33 -4.62 -30.09
N ALA A 31 -4.20 -5.06 -29.54
CA ALA A 31 -3.87 -6.47 -29.31
C ALA A 31 -4.60 -7.08 -28.08
N VAL A 32 -5.00 -6.27 -27.08
CA VAL A 32 -5.68 -6.75 -25.84
C VAL A 32 -6.82 -7.73 -26.13
N SER A 33 -7.65 -7.43 -27.13
CA SER A 33 -8.83 -8.25 -27.43
C SER A 33 -8.47 -9.63 -27.96
N GLY A 34 -7.53 -9.67 -28.92
CA GLY A 34 -6.99 -10.92 -29.46
C GLY A 34 -6.27 -11.73 -28.38
N TYR A 35 -5.51 -11.06 -27.51
CA TYR A 35 -4.81 -11.70 -26.40
C TYR A 35 -5.75 -12.32 -25.36
N PHE A 36 -6.80 -11.61 -24.93
CA PHE A 36 -7.79 -12.19 -24.01
C PHE A 36 -8.55 -13.35 -24.65
N THR A 37 -8.92 -13.22 -25.92
CA THR A 37 -9.62 -14.28 -26.68
C THR A 37 -8.74 -15.52 -26.84
N PHE A 38 -7.45 -15.34 -27.14
CA PHE A 38 -6.47 -16.42 -27.19
C PHE A 38 -6.38 -17.15 -25.83
N LEU A 39 -6.25 -16.41 -24.73
CA LEU A 39 -6.17 -17.01 -23.39
C LEU A 39 -7.43 -17.76 -22.99
N SER A 40 -8.63 -17.19 -23.23
CA SER A 40 -9.89 -17.81 -22.81
C SER A 40 -10.35 -18.95 -23.73
N THR A 41 -10.11 -18.83 -25.04
CA THR A 41 -10.67 -19.74 -26.06
C THR A 41 -9.65 -20.75 -26.57
N ALA A 42 -8.45 -20.31 -26.97
CA ALA A 42 -7.44 -21.21 -27.54
C ALA A 42 -6.63 -21.95 -26.46
N VAL A 43 -6.32 -21.29 -25.35
CA VAL A 43 -5.59 -21.89 -24.22
C VAL A 43 -6.54 -22.44 -23.14
N GLY A 44 -7.80 -21.99 -23.10
CA GLY A 44 -8.79 -22.44 -22.13
C GLY A 44 -8.53 -22.00 -20.68
N VAL A 45 -7.84 -20.87 -20.48
CA VAL A 45 -7.44 -20.38 -19.16
C VAL A 45 -8.66 -20.04 -18.30
N LYS A 46 -8.81 -20.74 -17.18
CA LYS A 46 -9.76 -20.37 -16.11
C LYS A 46 -9.10 -19.33 -15.21
N VAL A 47 -9.59 -18.10 -15.27
CA VAL A 47 -9.07 -17.01 -14.43
C VAL A 47 -9.80 -17.04 -13.09
N GLU A 48 -9.08 -17.36 -12.01
CA GLU A 48 -9.61 -17.39 -10.64
C GLU A 48 -9.37 -16.07 -9.88
N LYS A 49 -8.35 -15.31 -10.30
CA LYS A 49 -7.94 -14.06 -9.64
C LYS A 49 -7.63 -13.00 -10.68
N ILE A 50 -8.22 -11.81 -10.52
CA ILE A 50 -7.82 -10.58 -11.22
C ILE A 50 -7.35 -9.56 -10.19
N ILE A 51 -6.19 -8.96 -10.47
CA ILE A 51 -5.72 -7.75 -9.81
C ILE A 51 -5.47 -6.72 -10.90
N THR A 52 -6.24 -5.63 -10.92
CA THR A 52 -5.91 -4.44 -11.69
C THR A 52 -5.10 -3.45 -10.84
N LYS A 53 -4.24 -2.65 -11.47
CA LYS A 53 -3.46 -1.59 -10.82
C LYS A 53 -3.22 -0.40 -11.73
N ARG A 54 -3.29 0.81 -11.18
CA ARG A 54 -2.93 2.09 -11.85
C ARG A 54 -3.65 2.31 -13.19
N LEU A 55 -4.77 1.62 -13.44
CA LEU A 55 -5.53 1.80 -14.69
C LEU A 55 -6.26 3.15 -14.72
N SER A 56 -6.29 3.88 -13.60
CA SER A 56 -6.66 5.28 -13.47
C SER A 56 -5.89 6.22 -14.42
N TYR A 57 -4.67 5.86 -14.84
CA TYR A 57 -3.84 6.63 -15.77
C TYR A 57 -4.22 6.46 -17.26
N LEU A 58 -5.00 5.43 -17.60
CA LEU A 58 -5.41 5.19 -18.99
C LEU A 58 -6.44 6.22 -19.48
N GLY A 59 -6.45 6.51 -20.78
CA GLY A 59 -7.49 7.36 -21.38
C GLY A 59 -8.90 6.77 -21.19
N ASN A 60 -9.90 7.62 -20.93
CA ASN A 60 -11.25 7.17 -20.55
C ASN A 60 -11.88 6.20 -21.57
N LYS A 61 -11.67 6.40 -22.87
CA LYS A 61 -12.13 5.48 -23.92
C LYS A 61 -11.51 4.08 -23.78
N PHE A 62 -10.22 4.00 -23.45
CA PHE A 62 -9.54 2.71 -23.26
C PHE A 62 -9.94 2.05 -21.94
N LYS A 63 -10.12 2.81 -20.83
CA LYS A 63 -10.64 2.29 -19.55
C LYS A 63 -11.95 1.50 -19.73
N HIS A 64 -12.95 2.11 -20.38
CA HIS A 64 -14.26 1.48 -20.62
C HIS A 64 -14.15 0.27 -21.56
N LYS A 65 -13.34 0.38 -22.64
CA LYS A 65 -13.06 -0.74 -23.56
C LYS A 65 -12.44 -1.94 -22.81
N LEU A 66 -11.42 -1.69 -21.99
CA LEU A 66 -10.69 -2.68 -21.22
C LEU A 66 -11.57 -3.35 -20.17
N HIS A 67 -12.36 -2.58 -19.42
CA HIS A 67 -13.35 -3.10 -18.47
C HIS A 67 -14.31 -4.10 -19.15
N ASN A 68 -14.88 -3.69 -20.29
CA ASN A 68 -15.82 -4.52 -21.02
C ASN A 68 -15.16 -5.79 -21.58
N MET A 69 -13.92 -5.70 -22.08
CA MET A 69 -13.12 -6.84 -22.55
C MET A 69 -12.78 -7.82 -21.42
N ILE A 70 -12.44 -7.33 -20.21
CA ILE A 70 -12.22 -8.19 -19.04
C ILE A 70 -13.47 -9.01 -18.74
N HIS A 71 -14.65 -8.36 -18.71
CA HIS A 71 -15.91 -9.07 -18.49
C HIS A 71 -16.27 -10.05 -19.61
N SER A 72 -16.27 -9.62 -20.88
CA SER A 72 -16.81 -10.43 -21.98
C SER A 72 -15.84 -11.47 -22.52
N GLN A 73 -14.55 -11.15 -22.63
CA GLN A 73 -13.57 -11.99 -23.33
C GLN A 73 -12.64 -12.77 -22.39
N LEU A 74 -12.42 -12.29 -21.16
CA LEU A 74 -11.48 -12.91 -20.22
C LEU A 74 -12.15 -13.77 -19.13
N ILE A 75 -13.26 -13.30 -18.54
CA ILE A 75 -13.93 -14.00 -17.40
C ILE A 75 -15.34 -14.52 -17.71
N GLY A 76 -15.79 -14.42 -18.96
CA GLY A 76 -17.01 -15.07 -19.45
C GLY A 76 -18.31 -14.52 -18.86
N GLY A 77 -18.46 -13.20 -18.75
CA GLY A 77 -19.68 -12.48 -18.38
C GLY A 77 -20.05 -12.55 -16.90
N CYS A 78 -20.20 -13.77 -16.38
CA CYS A 78 -20.65 -14.07 -15.02
C CYS A 78 -19.49 -14.21 -14.00
N GLY A 79 -18.23 -14.28 -14.45
CA GLY A 79 -17.08 -14.45 -13.57
C GLY A 79 -17.11 -15.74 -12.74
N LYS A 80 -17.70 -16.83 -13.27
CA LYS A 80 -18.02 -18.07 -12.52
C LYS A 80 -16.86 -18.66 -11.71
N TYR A 81 -15.63 -18.53 -12.19
CA TYR A 81 -14.43 -19.06 -11.55
C TYR A 81 -13.67 -18.02 -10.69
N ILE A 82 -14.10 -16.76 -10.67
CA ILE A 82 -13.40 -15.68 -9.99
C ILE A 82 -13.63 -15.78 -8.48
N GLU A 83 -12.59 -16.20 -7.76
CA GLU A 83 -12.53 -16.13 -6.30
C GLU A 83 -12.05 -14.75 -5.82
N SER A 84 -11.35 -14.00 -6.68
CA SER A 84 -10.79 -12.71 -6.28
C SER A 84 -10.78 -11.68 -7.41
N LEU A 85 -11.44 -10.55 -7.17
CA LEU A 85 -11.49 -9.41 -8.09
C LEU A 85 -11.05 -8.15 -7.35
N ILE A 86 -9.86 -7.65 -7.69
CA ILE A 86 -9.23 -6.50 -7.04
C ILE A 86 -8.97 -5.40 -8.08
N GLY A 87 -9.38 -4.16 -7.78
CA GLY A 87 -9.13 -2.94 -8.54
C GLY A 87 -10.10 -2.67 -9.71
N LEU A 88 -10.93 -3.62 -10.14
CA LEU A 88 -11.67 -3.47 -11.40
C LEU A 88 -12.71 -2.34 -11.36
N GLU A 89 -13.30 -2.07 -10.18
CA GLU A 89 -14.23 -0.94 -10.00
C GLU A 89 -13.60 0.44 -10.18
N GLU A 90 -12.26 0.57 -10.21
CA GLU A 90 -11.61 1.81 -10.64
C GLU A 90 -11.92 2.17 -12.11
N LEU A 91 -12.47 1.24 -12.91
CA LEU A 91 -12.82 1.47 -14.32
C LEU A 91 -14.31 1.76 -14.58
N CYS A 92 -15.21 1.47 -13.63
CA CYS A 92 -16.65 1.43 -13.89
C CYS A 92 -17.55 1.93 -12.75
N ASP A 93 -16.94 2.41 -11.66
CA ASP A 93 -17.62 2.95 -10.48
C ASP A 93 -18.74 2.07 -9.91
N GLY A 94 -18.49 0.75 -9.85
CA GLY A 94 -19.41 -0.24 -9.24
C GLY A 94 -20.59 -0.67 -10.11
N CYS A 95 -20.33 -1.00 -11.39
CA CYS A 95 -21.39 -1.48 -12.30
C CYS A 95 -21.97 -2.85 -11.88
N GLU A 96 -23.18 -3.17 -12.37
CA GLU A 96 -23.90 -4.40 -12.04
C GLU A 96 -23.07 -5.69 -12.23
N LYS A 97 -22.25 -5.76 -13.28
CA LYS A 97 -21.39 -6.92 -13.56
C LYS A 97 -20.30 -7.11 -12.49
N CYS A 98 -19.78 -6.02 -11.94
CA CYS A 98 -18.85 -6.04 -10.80
C CYS A 98 -19.59 -6.47 -9.53
N SER A 99 -20.73 -5.83 -9.21
CA SER A 99 -21.56 -6.17 -8.04
C SER A 99 -22.04 -7.63 -8.03
N ASN A 100 -22.32 -8.22 -9.20
CA ASN A 100 -22.67 -9.64 -9.32
C ASN A 100 -21.47 -10.57 -9.04
N ILE A 101 -20.24 -10.17 -9.36
CA ILE A 101 -19.01 -10.91 -8.99
C ILE A 101 -18.67 -10.72 -7.51
N ALA A 102 -19.01 -9.56 -6.90
CA ALA A 102 -18.84 -9.34 -5.46
C ALA A 102 -19.58 -10.39 -4.62
N LYS A 103 -20.79 -10.78 -5.04
CA LYS A 103 -21.62 -11.81 -4.40
C LYS A 103 -20.91 -13.16 -4.29
N THR A 104 -20.09 -13.54 -5.28
CA THR A 104 -19.43 -14.86 -5.33
C THR A 104 -18.02 -14.83 -4.74
N CYS A 105 -17.22 -13.80 -5.00
CA CYS A 105 -15.81 -13.69 -4.59
C CYS A 105 -15.52 -13.94 -3.10
N LEU A 106 -14.30 -14.39 -2.80
CA LEU A 106 -13.72 -14.47 -1.46
C LEU A 106 -12.89 -13.20 -1.10
N GLU A 107 -12.29 -12.53 -2.10
CA GLU A 107 -11.50 -11.30 -1.96
C GLU A 107 -11.94 -10.27 -3.00
N TYR A 108 -12.54 -9.14 -2.58
CA TYR A 108 -13.19 -8.18 -3.48
C TYR A 108 -12.82 -6.71 -3.21
N GLY A 109 -12.89 -5.86 -4.24
CA GLY A 109 -12.96 -4.39 -4.15
C GLY A 109 -11.85 -3.68 -4.96
N PRO A 110 -11.48 -2.41 -4.68
CA PRO A 110 -12.08 -1.55 -3.68
C PRO A 110 -13.56 -1.30 -3.99
N LEU A 111 -14.41 -1.42 -2.98
CA LEU A 111 -15.84 -1.15 -3.10
C LEU A 111 -16.10 0.32 -3.47
N ARG A 112 -17.09 0.51 -4.33
CA ARG A 112 -17.77 1.79 -4.58
C ARG A 112 -19.11 1.84 -3.85
N LEU A 113 -19.62 3.04 -3.62
CA LEU A 113 -20.89 3.27 -2.90
C LEU A 113 -22.06 2.57 -3.60
N SER A 114 -22.12 2.66 -4.93
CA SER A 114 -23.04 1.94 -5.82
C SER A 114 -23.06 0.43 -5.55
N THR A 115 -21.88 -0.21 -5.52
CA THR A 115 -21.77 -1.63 -5.20
C THR A 115 -22.20 -1.92 -3.77
N LEU A 116 -21.73 -1.14 -2.79
CA LEU A 116 -22.11 -1.29 -1.37
C LEU A 116 -23.64 -1.26 -1.18
N GLN A 117 -24.34 -0.32 -1.82
CA GLN A 117 -25.81 -0.23 -1.79
C GLN A 117 -26.52 -1.48 -2.34
N THR A 118 -25.87 -2.26 -3.21
CA THR A 118 -26.40 -3.55 -3.71
C THR A 118 -26.05 -4.76 -2.83
N MET A 119 -25.29 -4.58 -1.74
CA MET A 119 -24.82 -5.66 -0.85
C MET A 119 -25.85 -6.05 0.23
N THR A 120 -27.11 -6.26 -0.17
CA THR A 120 -28.23 -6.64 0.71
C THR A 120 -28.24 -8.12 1.13
N TYR A 121 -27.20 -8.87 0.78
CA TYR A 121 -27.04 -10.29 1.08
C TYR A 121 -26.17 -10.51 2.34
N SER A 122 -26.18 -11.75 2.87
CA SER A 122 -25.28 -12.16 3.95
C SER A 122 -24.04 -12.83 3.40
N LYS A 123 -22.84 -12.36 3.78
CA LYS A 123 -21.56 -12.91 3.32
C LYS A 123 -20.39 -12.50 4.21
N ASN A 124 -19.48 -13.44 4.44
CA ASN A 124 -18.16 -13.17 4.98
C ASN A 124 -17.11 -13.20 3.85
N TYR A 125 -16.31 -12.15 3.75
CA TYR A 125 -15.16 -12.06 2.84
C TYR A 125 -13.85 -12.40 3.57
N LYS A 126 -12.98 -13.20 2.95
CA LYS A 126 -11.60 -13.37 3.44
C LYS A 126 -10.88 -12.01 3.47
N LYS A 127 -11.13 -11.17 2.47
CA LYS A 127 -10.69 -9.77 2.43
C LYS A 127 -11.68 -8.90 1.68
N LEU A 128 -11.94 -7.71 2.21
CA LEU A 128 -12.72 -6.69 1.53
C LEU A 128 -11.87 -5.43 1.38
N HIS A 129 -11.80 -4.90 0.16
CA HIS A 129 -11.03 -3.71 -0.17
C HIS A 129 -11.96 -2.49 -0.20
N VAL A 130 -11.47 -1.35 0.28
CA VAL A 130 -12.17 -0.06 0.28
C VAL A 130 -11.15 1.04 -0.01
N THR A 131 -11.58 2.21 -0.46
CA THR A 131 -10.75 3.42 -0.59
C THR A 131 -11.08 4.43 0.50
N ASP A 132 -10.14 5.32 0.81
CA ASP A 132 -10.41 6.56 1.55
C ASP A 132 -11.58 7.35 0.95
N LYS A 133 -11.66 7.43 -0.38
CA LYS A 133 -12.80 8.00 -1.10
C LYS A 133 -14.15 7.32 -0.79
N LEU A 134 -14.21 6.00 -0.54
CA LEU A 134 -15.48 5.37 -0.17
C LEU A 134 -16.01 5.91 1.17
N PHE A 135 -15.13 6.20 2.12
CA PHE A 135 -15.55 6.75 3.42
C PHE A 135 -16.13 8.16 3.24
N GLU A 136 -15.49 8.99 2.41
CA GLU A 136 -16.01 10.29 1.96
C GLU A 136 -17.37 10.15 1.26
N ASP A 137 -17.50 9.27 0.27
CA ASP A 137 -18.75 9.05 -0.49
C ASP A 137 -19.90 8.61 0.43
N ILE A 138 -19.63 7.78 1.45
CA ILE A 138 -20.61 7.38 2.46
C ILE A 138 -21.01 8.58 3.34
N ALA A 139 -20.07 9.40 3.80
CA ALA A 139 -20.37 10.57 4.63
C ALA A 139 -21.24 11.59 3.87
N GLU A 140 -20.88 11.90 2.63
CA GLU A 140 -21.65 12.80 1.76
C GLU A 140 -23.05 12.25 1.48
N TYR A 141 -23.16 10.95 1.19
CA TYR A 141 -24.45 10.28 1.04
C TYR A 141 -25.31 10.43 2.30
N CYS A 142 -24.77 10.13 3.49
CA CYS A 142 -25.52 10.21 4.74
C CYS A 142 -25.96 11.63 5.10
N ILE A 143 -25.13 12.64 4.76
CA ILE A 143 -25.48 14.06 4.93
C ILE A 143 -26.59 14.45 3.95
N SER A 144 -26.48 14.10 2.66
CA SER A 144 -27.48 14.43 1.64
C SER A 144 -28.90 13.88 1.92
N LYS A 145 -28.98 12.82 2.74
CA LYS A 145 -30.24 12.18 3.17
C LYS A 145 -30.81 12.74 4.48
N SER A 146 -30.06 13.59 5.18
CA SER A 146 -30.33 13.94 6.57
C SER A 146 -30.50 15.45 6.79
N LYS A 147 -31.25 15.81 7.85
CA LYS A 147 -31.49 17.21 8.24
C LYS A 147 -30.62 17.66 9.44
N ASN A 148 -30.06 16.71 10.17
CA ASN A 148 -29.30 16.92 11.39
C ASN A 148 -28.31 15.75 11.63
N LYS A 149 -27.46 15.89 12.64
CA LYS A 149 -26.40 14.93 12.98
C LYS A 149 -26.97 13.57 13.41
N GLU A 150 -28.06 13.55 14.17
CA GLU A 150 -28.72 12.32 14.63
C GLU A 150 -29.30 11.52 13.45
N GLY A 151 -29.98 12.20 12.52
CA GLY A 151 -30.48 11.59 11.28
C GLY A 151 -29.33 11.05 10.42
N CYS A 152 -28.22 11.78 10.33
CA CYS A 152 -27.05 11.37 9.57
C CYS A 152 -26.43 10.08 10.11
N PHE A 153 -26.33 9.93 11.43
CA PHE A 153 -25.84 8.70 12.05
C PHE A 153 -26.84 7.54 11.94
N LYS A 154 -28.15 7.81 11.86
CA LYS A 154 -29.16 6.79 11.56
C LYS A 154 -29.06 6.28 10.11
N GLU A 155 -28.95 7.18 9.12
CA GLU A 155 -28.71 6.80 7.72
C GLU A 155 -27.38 6.04 7.57
N LEU A 156 -26.34 6.42 8.30
CA LEU A 156 -25.05 5.73 8.29
C LEU A 156 -25.16 4.30 8.86
N ASP A 157 -25.94 4.11 9.93
CA ASP A 157 -26.22 2.79 10.48
C ASP A 157 -27.01 1.92 9.48
N GLU A 158 -28.01 2.49 8.80
CA GLU A 158 -28.81 1.80 7.78
C GLU A 158 -28.02 1.51 6.49
N THR A 159 -27.08 2.37 6.12
CA THR A 159 -26.21 2.22 4.92
C THR A 159 -25.18 1.11 5.09
N ILE A 160 -24.57 0.99 6.28
CA ILE A 160 -23.55 -0.03 6.55
C ILE A 160 -24.23 -1.26 7.16
N LEU A 161 -24.52 -2.25 6.31
CA LEU A 161 -25.17 -3.48 6.76
C LEU A 161 -24.20 -4.43 7.49
N SER A 162 -24.64 -4.98 8.62
CA SER A 162 -23.92 -6.03 9.39
C SER A 162 -24.09 -7.44 8.82
N THR A 163 -24.88 -7.61 7.76
CA THR A 163 -24.96 -8.87 6.99
C THR A 163 -23.67 -9.15 6.21
N ILE A 164 -22.89 -8.10 5.94
CA ILE A 164 -21.56 -8.16 5.34
C ILE A 164 -20.51 -8.19 6.45
N SER A 165 -19.53 -9.07 6.33
CA SER A 165 -18.37 -9.13 7.25
C SER A 165 -17.08 -9.46 6.51
N CYS A 166 -15.92 -9.18 7.11
CA CYS A 166 -14.64 -9.62 6.55
C CYS A 166 -13.55 -9.90 7.60
N ASP A 167 -12.71 -10.91 7.34
CA ASP A 167 -11.56 -11.23 8.20
C ASP A 167 -10.46 -10.14 8.16
N LYS A 168 -10.29 -9.50 6.99
CA LYS A 168 -9.32 -8.43 6.77
C LYS A 168 -9.86 -7.32 5.89
N LEU A 169 -9.96 -6.11 6.44
CA LEU A 169 -10.27 -4.90 5.68
C LEU A 169 -8.98 -4.35 5.06
N VAL A 170 -9.00 -4.06 3.75
CA VAL A 170 -7.86 -3.53 3.00
C VAL A 170 -8.19 -2.11 2.53
N ILE A 171 -7.71 -1.11 3.26
CA ILE A 171 -7.94 0.31 2.98
C ILE A 171 -6.87 0.81 2.00
N TRP A 172 -7.31 1.39 0.89
CA TRP A 172 -6.48 2.03 -0.12
C TRP A 172 -6.48 3.53 0.16
N VAL A 173 -5.32 4.04 0.56
CA VAL A 173 -5.14 5.45 0.95
C VAL A 173 -4.43 6.16 -0.19
N ASN A 174 -5.09 7.16 -0.78
CA ASN A 174 -4.54 7.98 -1.86
C ASN A 174 -3.78 9.17 -1.26
N GLU A 175 -2.52 9.32 -1.65
CA GLU A 175 -1.60 10.34 -1.13
C GLU A 175 -1.65 11.68 -1.88
N SER A 176 -2.28 11.74 -3.06
CA SER A 176 -2.22 12.89 -3.97
C SER A 176 -3.59 13.34 -4.52
N ARG A 177 -4.62 13.29 -3.66
CA ARG A 177 -5.93 13.89 -3.95
C ARG A 177 -5.85 15.42 -3.82
N LEU A 178 -6.67 16.13 -4.58
CA LEU A 178 -6.70 17.58 -4.68
C LEU A 178 -7.96 18.13 -4.01
N HIS A 179 -7.79 18.85 -2.90
CA HIS A 179 -8.87 19.61 -2.28
C HIS A 179 -9.26 20.77 -3.22
N PRO A 180 -10.55 21.05 -3.47
CA PRO A 180 -10.98 22.04 -4.48
C PRO A 180 -10.38 23.44 -4.32
N ASN A 181 -10.09 23.84 -3.07
CA ASN A 181 -9.52 25.16 -2.73
C ASN A 181 -8.02 25.12 -2.39
N GLU A 182 -7.31 24.01 -2.62
CA GLU A 182 -5.85 23.92 -2.38
C GLU A 182 -5.12 23.52 -3.67
N GLU A 183 -4.00 24.19 -3.95
CA GLU A 183 -3.12 23.81 -5.07
C GLU A 183 -2.29 22.55 -4.75
N THR A 184 -2.08 22.26 -3.46
CA THR A 184 -1.22 21.17 -3.02
C THR A 184 -1.99 19.87 -2.81
N ARG A 185 -1.78 18.90 -3.71
CA ARG A 185 -2.30 17.53 -3.55
C ARG A 185 -1.83 16.90 -2.24
N ASN A 186 -2.67 16.17 -1.51
CA ASN A 186 -2.32 15.51 -0.25
C ASN A 186 -3.17 14.24 0.03
N HIS A 187 -2.84 13.53 1.10
CA HIS A 187 -3.77 12.58 1.72
C HIS A 187 -4.87 13.38 2.45
N MET A 188 -6.12 12.99 2.24
CA MET A 188 -7.31 13.71 2.73
C MET A 188 -7.84 13.16 4.04
N HIS A 189 -8.54 14.03 4.77
CA HIS A 189 -9.33 13.62 5.92
C HIS A 189 -10.32 12.52 5.53
N MET A 190 -10.43 11.52 6.38
CA MET A 190 -11.44 10.49 6.32
C MET A 190 -12.42 10.70 7.48
N PRO A 191 -13.73 10.47 7.29
CA PRO A 191 -14.72 10.58 8.36
C PRO A 191 -14.57 9.40 9.34
N ARG A 192 -14.22 9.69 10.59
CA ARG A 192 -13.84 8.68 11.59
C ARG A 192 -14.99 7.72 11.94
N GLU A 193 -16.20 8.22 12.09
CA GLU A 193 -17.36 7.45 12.53
C GLU A 193 -17.79 6.45 11.44
N VAL A 194 -17.60 6.79 10.16
CA VAL A 194 -17.79 5.86 9.03
C VAL A 194 -16.80 4.69 9.12
N ILE A 195 -15.52 4.99 9.40
CA ILE A 195 -14.48 3.96 9.60
C ILE A 195 -14.85 3.07 10.79
N ASP A 196 -15.18 3.65 11.95
CA ASP A 196 -15.47 2.89 13.17
C ASP A 196 -16.74 2.02 13.03
N ILE A 197 -17.79 2.49 12.34
CA ILE A 197 -19.00 1.68 12.05
C ILE A 197 -18.68 0.56 11.06
N ILE A 198 -17.90 0.79 10.00
CA ILE A 198 -17.43 -0.27 9.09
C ILE A 198 -16.65 -1.35 9.85
N LEU A 199 -15.66 -0.95 10.65
CA LEU A 199 -14.82 -1.88 11.41
C LEU A 199 -15.64 -2.74 12.39
N ARG A 200 -16.62 -2.11 13.07
CA ARG A 200 -17.52 -2.76 14.03
C ARG A 200 -18.51 -3.70 13.35
N LYS A 201 -19.31 -3.19 12.39
CA LYS A 201 -20.40 -3.96 11.76
C LYS A 201 -19.89 -5.08 10.87
N TRP A 202 -18.76 -4.89 10.18
CA TRP A 202 -18.16 -5.96 9.38
C TRP A 202 -17.26 -6.92 10.18
N ASN A 203 -17.21 -6.78 11.51
CA ASN A 203 -16.48 -7.67 12.44
C ASN A 203 -15.00 -7.87 12.04
N VAL A 204 -14.31 -6.76 11.78
CA VAL A 204 -12.97 -6.77 11.17
C VAL A 204 -11.91 -7.23 12.16
N LYS A 205 -11.26 -8.37 11.89
CA LYS A 205 -10.22 -8.94 12.78
C LYS A 205 -8.82 -8.34 12.59
N SER A 206 -8.56 -7.79 11.40
CA SER A 206 -7.27 -7.23 11.01
C SER A 206 -7.41 -6.19 9.90
N VAL A 207 -6.51 -5.22 9.87
CA VAL A 207 -6.53 -4.13 8.87
C VAL A 207 -5.28 -4.19 8.02
N LYS A 208 -5.40 -3.81 6.75
CA LYS A 208 -4.26 -3.56 5.88
C LYS A 208 -4.39 -2.19 5.22
N LEU A 209 -3.39 -1.35 5.40
CA LEU A 209 -3.24 -0.08 4.69
C LEU A 209 -2.38 -0.30 3.44
N ASN A 210 -2.93 -0.04 2.26
CA ASN A 210 -2.16 0.15 1.05
C ASN A 210 -1.99 1.65 0.83
N MET A 211 -0.78 2.16 1.01
CA MET A 211 -0.44 3.54 0.68
C MET A 211 -0.17 3.61 -0.82
N ILE A 212 -0.95 4.43 -1.54
CA ILE A 212 -0.97 4.51 -3.00
C ILE A 212 -0.85 5.97 -3.39
N PHE A 213 0.07 6.30 -4.31
CA PHE A 213 0.26 7.67 -4.76
C PHE A 213 -1.01 8.28 -5.37
N TYR A 214 -1.65 7.58 -6.31
CA TYR A 214 -2.83 8.08 -7.05
C TYR A 214 -3.79 6.94 -7.43
N THR A 215 -5.10 7.19 -7.30
CA THR A 215 -6.21 6.27 -7.65
C THR A 215 -7.25 6.99 -8.52
N ASN A 216 -8.25 6.27 -9.06
CA ASN A 216 -9.38 6.93 -9.70
C ASN A 216 -10.31 7.60 -8.66
N GLY A 217 -9.99 8.85 -8.32
CA GLY A 217 -10.61 9.64 -7.26
C GLY A 217 -9.78 10.89 -6.90
N GLY A 218 -9.20 11.53 -7.92
CA GLY A 218 -8.19 12.58 -7.74
C GLY A 218 -8.70 13.91 -7.17
N LEU A 219 -9.98 14.24 -7.34
CA LEU A 219 -10.63 15.34 -6.63
C LEU A 219 -11.27 14.85 -5.31
N CYS A 220 -11.43 15.77 -4.38
CA CYS A 220 -12.07 15.53 -3.08
C CYS A 220 -13.49 16.09 -3.07
N SER A 221 -14.43 15.30 -2.55
CA SER A 221 -15.67 15.86 -1.99
C SER A 221 -15.38 16.35 -0.58
N VAL A 222 -15.79 17.58 -0.29
CA VAL A 222 -15.41 18.31 0.93
C VAL A 222 -16.62 18.97 1.58
N ASP A 223 -17.82 18.70 1.09
CA ASP A 223 -19.05 19.27 1.61
C ASP A 223 -19.34 18.69 2.99
N TRP A 224 -19.06 17.39 3.20
CA TRP A 224 -19.19 16.73 4.50
C TRP A 224 -18.37 17.39 5.63
N LEU A 225 -17.24 18.04 5.30
CA LEU A 225 -16.41 18.76 6.27
C LEU A 225 -17.10 20.02 6.81
N GLN A 226 -18.02 20.62 6.03
CA GLN A 226 -18.71 21.85 6.39
C GLN A 226 -19.78 21.63 7.48
N TYR A 227 -20.34 20.42 7.57
CA TYR A 227 -21.42 20.09 8.51
C TYR A 227 -20.95 19.75 9.92
N ASN A 228 -19.66 19.43 10.13
CA ASN A 228 -19.09 18.99 11.42
C ASN A 228 -19.85 17.78 12.07
N TYR A 229 -20.52 16.96 11.25
CA TYR A 229 -21.18 15.74 11.72
C TYR A 229 -20.15 14.64 12.00
N PHE A 230 -19.11 14.55 11.15
CA PHE A 230 -18.04 13.57 11.26
C PHE A 230 -16.74 14.19 11.77
N THR A 231 -15.98 13.42 12.53
CA THR A 231 -14.65 13.81 13.01
C THR A 231 -13.62 13.54 11.91
N PRO A 232 -12.92 14.57 11.38
CA PRO A 232 -11.98 14.40 10.28
C PRO A 232 -10.63 13.87 10.79
N VAL A 233 -10.12 12.77 10.20
CA VAL A 233 -8.83 12.17 10.59
C VAL A 233 -7.94 11.82 9.39
N ARG A 234 -6.63 12.03 9.51
CA ARG A 234 -5.63 11.55 8.55
C ARG A 234 -4.54 10.72 9.21
N LEU A 235 -3.89 9.88 8.40
CA LEU A 235 -2.71 9.13 8.83
C LEU A 235 -1.45 10.00 9.01
N ASN A 236 -1.46 11.26 8.58
CA ASN A 236 -0.35 12.20 8.69
C ASN A 236 -0.65 13.47 9.53
N ASP A 237 -1.81 13.56 10.19
CA ASP A 237 -2.09 14.61 11.16
C ASP A 237 -1.16 14.52 12.39
N PRO A 238 -0.96 15.61 13.16
CA PRO A 238 -0.25 15.54 14.44
C PRO A 238 -0.90 14.50 15.36
N TYR A 239 -0.11 13.52 15.82
CA TYR A 239 -0.70 12.38 16.52
C TYR A 239 -1.39 12.77 17.83
N SER A 240 -0.93 13.85 18.48
CA SER A 240 -1.48 14.37 19.73
C SER A 240 -2.99 14.68 19.66
N ILE A 241 -3.45 15.23 18.53
CA ILE A 241 -4.87 15.59 18.30
C ILE A 241 -5.71 14.43 17.73
N THR A 242 -5.08 13.35 17.28
CA THR A 242 -5.80 12.20 16.72
C THR A 242 -6.38 11.36 17.85
N GLU A 243 -7.71 11.34 18.01
CA GLU A 243 -8.34 10.56 19.09
C GLU A 243 -8.15 9.05 18.92
N LYS A 244 -7.87 8.37 20.03
CA LYS A 244 -7.66 6.92 20.06
C LYS A 244 -9.00 6.19 20.10
N SER A 245 -9.24 5.26 19.18
CA SER A 245 -10.36 4.32 19.27
C SER A 245 -10.25 3.49 20.56
N SER A 246 -11.26 3.54 21.43
CA SER A 246 -11.28 2.85 22.72
C SER A 246 -11.79 1.42 22.64
N ASP A 247 -12.75 1.18 21.74
CA ASP A 247 -13.63 -0.01 21.79
C ASP A 247 -13.18 -1.13 20.84
N LEU A 248 -12.24 -0.85 19.93
CA LEU A 248 -11.78 -1.75 18.89
C LEU A 248 -10.33 -2.17 19.15
N LYS A 249 -10.04 -3.48 19.03
CA LYS A 249 -8.66 -3.99 19.08
C LYS A 249 -8.41 -5.02 17.99
N PHE A 250 -7.44 -4.73 17.12
CA PHE A 250 -7.11 -5.55 15.96
C PHE A 250 -5.93 -6.48 16.23
N SER A 251 -6.04 -7.72 15.72
CA SER A 251 -4.99 -8.75 15.87
C SER A 251 -3.64 -8.33 15.27
N HIS A 252 -3.68 -7.55 14.19
CA HIS A 252 -2.53 -6.90 13.55
C HIS A 252 -2.98 -5.84 12.53
N VAL A 253 -2.08 -4.91 12.23
CA VAL A 253 -2.18 -3.99 11.08
C VAL A 253 -1.01 -4.25 10.12
N ASP A 254 -1.32 -4.54 8.86
CA ASP A 254 -0.33 -4.55 7.78
C ASP A 254 -0.28 -3.17 7.09
N VAL A 255 0.90 -2.72 6.68
CA VAL A 255 1.09 -1.56 5.80
C VAL A 255 1.90 -1.97 4.58
N ARG A 256 1.45 -1.56 3.40
CA ARG A 256 2.15 -1.76 2.13
C ARG A 256 2.41 -0.41 1.48
N MET A 257 3.69 -0.09 1.25
CA MET A 257 4.12 1.15 0.59
C MET A 257 4.69 0.91 -0.82
N SER A 258 4.43 -0.25 -1.44
CA SER A 258 4.97 -0.58 -2.77
C SER A 258 4.50 0.35 -3.91
N ASP A 259 3.45 1.14 -3.68
CA ASP A 259 2.86 2.05 -4.66
C ASP A 259 2.74 3.49 -4.09
N SER A 260 3.40 3.76 -2.97
CA SER A 260 3.46 5.05 -2.25
C SER A 260 4.60 5.92 -2.77
N ILE A 261 4.39 7.23 -2.89
CA ILE A 261 5.48 8.18 -3.17
C ILE A 261 5.70 9.11 -1.98
N TYR A 262 4.64 9.69 -1.42
CA TYR A 262 4.78 10.67 -0.35
C TYR A 262 4.95 10.03 1.03
N CYS A 263 4.25 8.93 1.34
CA CYS A 263 4.46 8.25 2.62
C CYS A 263 5.86 7.63 2.67
N VAL A 264 6.32 6.91 1.64
CA VAL A 264 7.67 6.31 1.63
C VAL A 264 8.82 7.35 1.64
N ARG A 265 8.63 8.53 1.03
CA ARG A 265 9.58 9.66 1.11
C ARG A 265 9.55 10.38 2.45
N GLY A 266 8.39 10.46 3.11
CA GLY A 266 8.25 11.08 4.43
C GLY A 266 8.57 10.16 5.60
N PHE A 267 8.51 8.85 5.40
CA PHE A 267 8.73 7.84 6.42
C PHE A 267 10.23 7.57 6.62
N GLY A 268 10.74 7.89 7.82
CA GLY A 268 12.13 7.62 8.17
C GLY A 268 13.16 8.57 7.56
N ASN A 269 12.74 9.74 7.08
CA ASN A 269 13.62 10.84 6.65
C ASN A 269 13.40 12.04 7.59
N HIS A 270 14.44 12.83 7.86
CA HIS A 270 14.30 14.04 8.68
C HIS A 270 13.61 15.16 7.89
N HIS A 271 12.96 16.09 8.61
CA HIS A 271 12.24 17.21 8.02
C HIS A 271 13.09 18.09 7.08
N SER A 272 14.39 18.22 7.36
CA SER A 272 15.34 18.96 6.54
C SER A 272 15.71 18.29 5.21
N GLU A 273 15.34 17.02 5.01
CA GLU A 273 15.64 16.23 3.81
C GLU A 273 14.46 16.15 2.84
N ILE A 274 13.33 16.76 3.20
CA ILE A 274 12.07 16.67 2.45
C ILE A 274 11.65 18.08 2.02
N ILE A 275 11.68 18.33 0.71
CA ILE A 275 11.35 19.63 0.08
C ILE A 275 10.00 20.18 0.58
N VAL A 276 9.00 19.30 0.79
CA VAL A 276 7.71 19.65 1.40
C VAL A 276 7.36 18.59 2.45
N PRO A 277 7.49 18.88 3.76
CA PRO A 277 7.18 17.90 4.81
C PRO A 277 5.68 17.65 4.91
N ARG A 278 5.27 16.37 4.74
CA ARG A 278 3.85 15.95 4.67
C ARG A 278 3.32 15.24 5.92
N GLY A 279 3.92 15.46 7.09
CA GLY A 279 3.42 14.93 8.39
C GLY A 279 3.58 13.42 8.65
N TYR A 280 4.14 12.64 7.71
CA TYR A 280 4.27 11.18 7.82
C TYR A 280 5.21 10.67 8.94
N HIS A 281 5.87 11.55 9.71
CA HIS A 281 6.47 11.15 10.99
C HIS A 281 5.43 10.70 12.03
N ASN A 282 4.19 11.17 11.94
CA ASN A 282 3.09 10.78 12.83
C ASN A 282 2.46 9.42 12.48
N PHE A 283 2.92 8.77 11.40
CA PHE A 283 2.19 7.69 10.74
C PHE A 283 1.96 6.45 11.62
N ILE A 284 2.95 6.01 12.39
CA ILE A 284 2.82 4.84 13.29
C ILE A 284 1.95 5.16 14.52
N PRO A 285 2.14 6.28 15.24
CA PRO A 285 1.19 6.78 16.23
C PRO A 285 -0.26 6.81 15.73
N ASN A 286 -0.50 7.39 14.55
CA ASN A 286 -1.83 7.50 13.96
C ASN A 286 -2.44 6.15 13.59
N ILE A 287 -1.63 5.20 13.08
CA ILE A 287 -2.09 3.81 12.88
C ILE A 287 -2.63 3.22 14.18
N ARG A 288 -1.97 3.42 15.33
CA ARG A 288 -2.42 2.84 16.61
C ARG A 288 -3.56 3.60 17.27
N ARG A 289 -3.78 4.86 16.90
CA ARG A 289 -4.93 5.67 17.34
C ARG A 289 -6.18 5.31 16.54
N LEU A 290 -6.08 5.17 15.22
CA LEU A 290 -7.18 4.75 14.33
C LEU A 290 -7.47 3.24 14.40
N PHE A 291 -6.43 2.40 14.47
CA PHE A 291 -6.52 0.94 14.47
C PHE A 291 -5.73 0.36 15.65
N PRO A 292 -6.30 0.39 16.88
CA PRO A 292 -5.57 -0.06 18.07
C PRO A 292 -5.10 -1.50 17.95
N THR A 293 -3.78 -1.67 17.99
CA THR A 293 -3.14 -2.98 17.86
C THR A 293 -1.84 -3.02 18.64
N ASP A 294 -1.42 -4.24 18.97
CA ASP A 294 -0.13 -4.56 19.56
C ASP A 294 0.86 -5.09 18.50
N LYS A 295 0.43 -5.22 17.23
CA LYS A 295 1.25 -5.79 16.15
C LYS A 295 1.11 -5.03 14.82
N ILE A 296 2.20 -4.46 14.34
CA ILE A 296 2.25 -3.77 13.04
C ILE A 296 3.30 -4.42 12.13
N SER A 297 2.99 -4.59 10.84
CA SER A 297 3.94 -5.06 9.82
C SER A 297 4.00 -4.10 8.63
N ILE A 298 5.15 -3.48 8.38
CA ILE A 298 5.34 -2.47 7.32
C ILE A 298 6.22 -3.02 6.20
N ASP A 299 5.75 -2.93 4.96
CA ASP A 299 6.46 -3.34 3.75
C ASP A 299 6.88 -2.10 2.93
N LEU A 300 8.11 -1.62 3.15
CA LEU A 300 8.74 -0.51 2.42
C LEU A 300 9.30 -1.00 1.07
N SER A 301 8.46 -1.72 0.32
CA SER A 301 8.83 -2.40 -0.92
C SER A 301 8.61 -1.53 -2.17
N HIS A 302 8.77 -0.21 -2.05
CA HIS A 302 8.60 0.68 -3.21
C HIS A 302 9.58 0.30 -4.33
N TRP A 303 9.11 0.42 -5.58
CA TRP A 303 9.81 -0.09 -6.77
C TRP A 303 10.85 0.90 -7.30
N PHE A 304 10.61 2.21 -7.16
CA PHE A 304 11.51 3.28 -7.61
C PHE A 304 12.32 3.90 -6.45
N TYR A 305 11.63 4.47 -5.44
CA TYR A 305 12.20 4.92 -4.15
C TYR A 305 12.76 3.79 -3.26
N ILE A 306 13.74 3.05 -3.78
CA ILE A 306 14.72 2.29 -2.99
C ILE A 306 15.58 3.33 -2.26
N ALA A 307 16.05 3.04 -1.05
CA ALA A 307 17.02 3.93 -0.42
C ALA A 307 18.34 3.90 -1.19
N GLU A 308 18.98 5.06 -1.34
CA GLU A 308 20.25 5.20 -2.08
C GLU A 308 21.37 5.87 -1.26
N THR A 309 21.03 6.48 -0.12
CA THR A 309 21.97 7.15 0.80
C THR A 309 21.64 6.83 2.26
N ASP A 310 22.66 6.96 3.12
CA ASP A 310 22.61 6.98 4.59
C ASP A 310 21.54 6.09 5.27
N ILE A 311 21.80 4.77 5.23
CA ILE A 311 20.99 3.78 5.93
C ILE A 311 20.97 3.98 7.47
N GLU A 312 22.00 4.60 8.05
CA GLU A 312 22.08 4.85 9.49
C GLU A 312 21.00 5.82 9.94
N LYS A 313 21.03 7.01 9.32
CA LYS A 313 20.12 8.11 9.61
C LYS A 313 18.69 7.68 9.33
N LYS A 314 18.46 6.93 8.25
CA LYS A 314 17.17 6.32 7.96
C LYS A 314 16.69 5.39 9.09
N MET A 315 17.54 4.46 9.54
CA MET A 315 17.19 3.54 10.65
C MET A 315 16.97 4.27 11.97
N SER A 316 17.81 5.26 12.29
CA SER A 316 17.71 6.09 13.49
C SER A 316 16.40 6.89 13.49
N THR A 317 16.07 7.55 12.38
CA THR A 317 14.81 8.30 12.21
C THR A 317 13.60 7.38 12.28
N ILE A 318 13.65 6.18 11.69
CA ILE A 318 12.60 5.17 11.83
C ILE A 318 12.42 4.79 13.31
N LEU A 319 13.50 4.49 14.04
CA LEU A 319 13.42 4.14 15.46
C LEU A 319 12.86 5.29 16.30
N GLN A 320 13.26 6.53 16.04
CA GLN A 320 12.70 7.73 16.66
C GLN A 320 11.19 7.80 16.42
N VAL A 321 10.74 7.77 15.16
CA VAL A 321 9.31 7.77 14.78
C VAL A 321 8.50 6.66 15.49
N VAL A 322 9.06 5.45 15.56
CA VAL A 322 8.42 4.31 16.21
C VAL A 322 8.30 4.49 17.73
N THR A 323 9.24 5.20 18.36
CA THR A 323 9.31 5.39 19.81
C THR A 323 8.76 6.73 20.30
N MET A 324 8.36 7.65 19.40
CA MET A 324 7.83 8.99 19.72
C MET A 324 6.79 8.99 20.86
N GLU A 325 5.79 8.10 20.78
CA GLU A 325 4.70 8.04 21.75
C GLU A 325 5.00 7.08 22.93
N LYS A 326 6.22 6.50 23.02
CA LYS A 326 6.71 5.58 24.07
C LYS A 326 5.70 4.47 24.45
N GLN A 327 4.95 3.99 23.47
CA GLN A 327 3.78 3.16 23.75
C GLN A 327 4.16 1.71 24.08
N ARG A 328 3.60 1.22 25.17
CA ARG A 328 3.81 -0.16 25.65
C ARG A 328 3.22 -1.23 24.70
N LYS A 329 3.76 -2.44 24.81
CA LYS A 329 3.28 -3.70 24.19
C LYS A 329 3.14 -3.64 22.67
N LEU A 330 4.13 -3.07 21.97
CA LEU A 330 4.14 -3.02 20.50
C LEU A 330 5.20 -3.95 19.90
N SER A 331 4.74 -4.88 19.06
CA SER A 331 5.57 -5.63 18.13
C SER A 331 5.49 -5.00 16.73
N LEU A 332 6.57 -4.34 16.30
CA LEU A 332 6.72 -3.84 14.95
C LEU A 332 7.60 -4.78 14.13
N SER A 333 7.20 -5.07 12.90
CA SER A 333 8.04 -5.71 11.89
C SER A 333 8.11 -4.84 10.64
N MET A 334 9.27 -4.74 10.03
CA MET A 334 9.47 -3.93 8.84
C MET A 334 10.29 -4.68 7.80
N LYS A 335 9.96 -4.52 6.52
CA LYS A 335 10.79 -4.92 5.39
C LYS A 335 11.28 -3.66 4.69
N PHE A 336 12.58 -3.57 4.46
CA PHE A 336 13.25 -2.42 3.88
C PHE A 336 14.22 -2.89 2.79
N PHE A 337 14.18 -2.25 1.63
CA PHE A 337 14.94 -2.66 0.44
C PHE A 337 15.92 -1.53 0.09
N VAL A 338 17.19 -1.87 -0.12
CA VAL A 338 18.29 -0.89 -0.27
C VAL A 338 19.23 -1.28 -1.42
N LYS A 339 19.84 -0.28 -2.07
CA LYS A 339 20.94 -0.50 -3.02
C LYS A 339 22.22 -0.93 -2.29
N SER A 340 23.03 -1.79 -2.91
CA SER A 340 24.31 -2.24 -2.38
C SER A 340 25.34 -1.11 -2.20
N SER A 341 25.21 -0.01 -2.95
CA SER A 341 26.05 1.18 -2.81
C SER A 341 26.02 1.77 -1.40
N ILE A 342 24.90 1.71 -0.69
CA ILE A 342 24.79 2.28 0.67
C ILE A 342 25.60 1.50 1.69
N VAL A 343 25.78 0.20 1.48
CA VAL A 343 26.40 -0.71 2.46
C VAL A 343 27.89 -0.91 2.18
N LYS A 344 28.37 -0.52 1.00
CA LYS A 344 29.80 -0.37 0.66
C LYS A 344 30.27 1.00 1.17
N LYS A 345 31.33 1.07 1.98
CA LYS A 345 32.12 2.33 2.17
C LYS A 345 33.48 2.10 1.51
N VAL A 346 34.06 3.07 0.83
CA VAL A 346 35.49 3.00 0.48
C VAL A 346 36.27 3.63 1.63
N ASN A 347 37.25 2.90 2.19
CA ASN A 347 38.20 3.48 3.12
C ASN A 347 39.17 4.37 2.32
N GLU A 348 39.26 5.65 2.69
CA GLU A 348 40.02 6.67 1.97
C GLU A 348 41.55 6.47 2.07
N GLU A 349 42.03 5.84 3.14
CA GLU A 349 43.46 5.56 3.37
C GLU A 349 43.92 4.29 2.63
N THR A 350 43.09 3.24 2.59
CA THR A 350 43.46 1.94 2.00
C THR A 350 42.88 1.71 0.61
N ASN A 351 41.96 2.57 0.17
CA ASN A 351 41.17 2.47 -1.06
C ASN A 351 40.42 1.12 -1.20
N LYS A 352 40.15 0.43 -0.09
CA LYS A 352 39.41 -0.84 -0.03
C LYS A 352 37.95 -0.63 0.34
N ALA A 353 37.10 -1.52 -0.17
CA ALA A 353 35.70 -1.57 0.23
C ALA A 353 35.59 -2.10 1.68
N GLU A 354 35.27 -1.19 2.60
CA GLU A 354 34.97 -1.49 3.99
C GLU A 354 33.49 -1.65 4.27
N LEU A 355 33.28 -2.50 5.26
CA LEU A 355 32.01 -2.95 5.78
C LEU A 355 31.82 -2.46 7.20
N ARG A 356 30.77 -2.94 7.83
CA ARG A 356 30.04 -2.07 8.73
C ARG A 356 29.49 -2.80 9.97
N LYS A 357 29.62 -2.14 11.13
CA LYS A 357 29.13 -2.55 12.47
C LYS A 357 27.86 -1.81 12.91
N LEU A 358 27.02 -2.42 13.74
CA LEU A 358 25.68 -1.91 14.11
C LEU A 358 25.66 -0.94 15.28
N ALA A 359 24.59 -0.16 15.40
CA ALA A 359 24.38 0.78 16.49
C ALA A 359 24.01 0.03 17.78
N PRO A 360 24.49 0.43 18.98
CA PRO A 360 24.37 -0.37 20.21
C PRO A 360 22.96 -0.85 20.58
N LYS A 361 21.92 -0.12 20.15
CA LYS A 361 20.50 -0.43 20.43
C LYS A 361 19.93 -1.56 19.56
N TYR A 362 20.58 -1.91 18.44
CA TYR A 362 20.14 -2.97 17.54
C TYR A 362 20.93 -4.27 17.77
N ARG A 363 20.24 -5.30 18.25
CA ARG A 363 20.78 -6.66 18.38
C ARG A 363 20.58 -7.42 17.08
N HIS A 364 21.66 -7.96 16.52
CA HIS A 364 21.59 -8.88 15.38
C HIS A 364 21.20 -10.29 15.87
N ARG A 365 20.15 -10.88 15.31
CA ARG A 365 19.77 -12.27 15.61
C ARG A 365 20.47 -13.20 14.63
N ARG A 366 21.34 -14.11 15.11
CA ARG A 366 22.17 -15.02 14.29
C ARG A 366 21.38 -16.10 13.49
N VAL A 367 20.08 -15.92 13.24
CA VAL A 367 19.20 -16.96 12.68
C VAL A 367 18.38 -16.43 11.50
N ASN A 368 18.43 -17.20 10.41
CA ASN A 368 17.69 -17.08 9.14
C ASN A 368 18.04 -15.87 8.25
N PHE A 369 18.93 -16.14 7.27
CA PHE A 369 18.89 -15.48 5.97
C PHE A 369 17.47 -15.58 5.41
N GLN A 370 16.88 -14.43 5.03
CA GLN A 370 15.56 -14.38 4.42
C GLN A 370 15.73 -14.03 2.94
N SER A 371 15.51 -15.00 2.05
CA SER A 371 15.40 -14.70 0.61
C SER A 371 13.96 -14.37 0.24
N CYS A 372 13.77 -13.52 -0.77
CA CYS A 372 12.51 -13.38 -1.48
C CYS A 372 12.77 -13.06 -2.95
N VAL A 373 11.89 -13.53 -3.84
CA VAL A 373 11.95 -13.19 -5.26
C VAL A 373 10.91 -12.11 -5.54
N ARG A 374 11.33 -11.07 -6.26
CA ARG A 374 10.48 -9.96 -6.68
C ARG A 374 10.60 -9.79 -8.19
N ARG A 375 9.50 -9.43 -8.85
CA ARG A 375 9.57 -8.91 -10.22
C ARG A 375 9.74 -7.40 -10.14
N SER A 376 10.79 -6.91 -10.78
CA SER A 376 11.16 -5.50 -10.87
C SER A 376 11.20 -5.11 -12.35
N LEU A 377 11.03 -3.82 -12.64
CA LEU A 377 11.60 -3.27 -13.87
C LEU A 377 13.11 -3.07 -13.65
N PRO A 378 13.96 -3.20 -14.68
CA PRO A 378 15.31 -2.66 -14.64
C PRO A 378 15.21 -1.17 -14.27
N ILE A 379 15.96 -0.72 -13.26
CA ILE A 379 15.95 0.70 -12.84
C ILE A 379 17.06 1.47 -13.56
N ASP A 380 18.09 0.75 -14.00
CA ASP A 380 19.42 1.29 -14.24
C ASP A 380 19.70 1.62 -15.72
N ASP A 381 18.74 1.38 -16.61
CA ASP A 381 18.84 1.70 -18.04
C ASP A 381 17.50 2.23 -18.57
N VAL A 382 17.43 3.54 -18.81
CA VAL A 382 16.23 4.28 -19.24
C VAL A 382 15.83 3.94 -20.68
N ASP A 383 16.79 3.47 -21.50
CA ASP A 383 16.53 3.11 -22.90
C ASP A 383 16.10 1.65 -23.07
N GLN A 384 16.41 0.77 -22.11
CA GLN A 384 15.86 -0.60 -22.02
C GLN A 384 14.53 -0.70 -21.24
N TYR A 385 13.98 0.42 -20.77
CA TYR A 385 12.68 0.43 -20.11
C TYR A 385 11.60 -0.12 -21.07
N LEU A 386 10.73 -0.98 -20.53
CA LEU A 386 9.43 -1.44 -21.05
C LEU A 386 9.32 -2.82 -21.72
N GLU A 387 10.41 -3.53 -22.07
CA GLU A 387 10.28 -4.85 -22.73
C GLU A 387 10.09 -6.02 -21.76
N GLU A 388 10.99 -6.23 -20.79
CA GLU A 388 10.96 -7.41 -19.90
C GLU A 388 11.04 -7.07 -18.40
N PHE A 389 10.31 -7.83 -17.56
CA PHE A 389 10.42 -7.76 -16.10
C PHE A 389 11.42 -8.81 -15.60
N ASN A 390 12.51 -8.34 -15.02
CA ASN A 390 13.48 -9.21 -14.37
C ASN A 390 12.93 -9.78 -13.06
N GLN A 391 13.11 -11.10 -12.89
CA GLN A 391 12.96 -11.75 -11.58
C GLN A 391 14.23 -11.53 -10.77
N GLU A 392 14.18 -10.59 -9.84
CA GLU A 392 15.27 -10.30 -8.92
C GLU A 392 15.12 -11.11 -7.65
N LYS A 393 16.16 -11.87 -7.29
CA LYS A 393 16.27 -12.48 -5.97
C LYS A 393 16.90 -11.48 -5.02
N TRP A 394 16.24 -11.29 -3.88
CA TRP A 394 16.63 -10.37 -2.82
C TRP A 394 17.00 -11.18 -1.58
N ILE A 395 18.19 -10.96 -1.03
CA ILE A 395 18.67 -11.58 0.21
C ILE A 395 18.58 -10.55 1.33
N GLY A 396 18.03 -10.95 2.48
CA GLY A 396 17.89 -10.07 3.62
C GLY A 396 18.21 -10.66 4.98
N ARG A 397 18.45 -9.75 5.92
CA ARG A 397 18.87 -10.00 7.31
C ARG A 397 17.97 -9.28 8.29
N ARG A 398 17.86 -9.80 9.52
CA ARG A 398 17.04 -9.23 10.59
C ARG A 398 17.87 -8.60 11.69
N PHE A 399 17.55 -7.35 11.98
CA PHE A 399 18.03 -6.57 13.11
C PHE A 399 16.87 -6.34 14.07
N GLN A 400 17.13 -6.31 15.37
CA GLN A 400 16.07 -6.27 16.37
C GLN A 400 16.39 -5.25 17.48
N VAL A 401 15.43 -4.38 17.80
CA VAL A 401 15.45 -3.57 19.02
C VAL A 401 14.46 -4.18 20.00
N GLU A 402 14.88 -4.40 21.24
CA GLU A 402 14.04 -4.89 22.33
C GLU A 402 14.11 -3.91 23.49
N ASP A 403 12.96 -3.42 23.91
CA ASP A 403 12.77 -2.64 25.14
C ASP A 403 11.90 -3.49 26.07
N ILE A 404 12.54 -4.03 27.10
CA ILE A 404 11.93 -4.97 28.04
C ILE A 404 10.92 -4.24 28.95
N GLU A 405 11.21 -3.01 29.34
CA GLU A 405 10.38 -2.21 30.25
C GLU A 405 9.04 -1.84 29.58
N ASN A 406 9.08 -1.45 28.31
CA ASN A 406 7.89 -1.11 27.54
C ASN A 406 7.26 -2.32 26.82
N LEU A 407 7.85 -3.52 26.92
CA LEU A 407 7.45 -4.71 26.15
C LEU A 407 7.37 -4.40 24.65
N PHE A 408 8.33 -3.63 24.15
CA PHE A 408 8.42 -3.19 22.76
C PHE A 408 9.48 -4.00 22.01
N ASN A 409 9.14 -4.42 20.79
CA ASN A 409 9.99 -5.27 19.96
C ASN A 409 9.89 -4.81 18.50
N PHE A 410 10.98 -4.30 17.94
CA PHE A 410 11.06 -3.86 16.56
C PHE A 410 11.99 -4.76 15.75
N ASN A 411 11.45 -5.44 14.75
CA ASN A 411 12.15 -6.33 13.82
C ASN A 411 12.33 -5.65 12.46
N LEU A 412 13.53 -5.17 12.17
CA LEU A 412 13.87 -4.58 10.88
C LEU A 412 14.53 -5.62 9.98
N ASN A 413 13.89 -5.94 8.86
CA ASN A 413 14.42 -6.86 7.85
C ASN A 413 14.92 -6.04 6.66
N VAL A 414 16.23 -6.03 6.42
CA VAL A 414 16.88 -5.28 5.32
C VAL A 414 17.21 -6.25 4.21
N TYR A 415 16.89 -5.90 2.96
CA TYR A 415 17.10 -6.73 1.76
C TYR A 415 17.95 -5.98 0.71
N ILE A 416 18.84 -6.73 0.04
CA ILE A 416 19.67 -6.30 -1.09
C ILE A 416 19.50 -7.30 -2.25
N LYS A 417 19.62 -6.88 -3.51
CA LYS A 417 19.63 -7.80 -4.66
C LYS A 417 20.80 -8.78 -4.56
N GLU A 418 20.59 -10.04 -4.91
CA GLU A 418 21.63 -11.07 -4.89
C GLU A 418 22.78 -10.76 -5.87
N LYS A 419 22.47 -10.36 -7.11
CA LYS A 419 23.47 -9.99 -8.12
C LYS A 419 24.41 -8.87 -7.66
N GLU A 420 23.84 -7.82 -7.04
CA GLU A 420 24.61 -6.71 -6.50
C GLU A 420 25.57 -7.11 -5.36
N LEU A 421 25.33 -8.28 -4.73
CA LEU A 421 26.23 -8.87 -3.74
C LEU A 421 27.36 -9.65 -4.42
N GLU A 422 27.04 -10.41 -5.47
CA GLU A 422 27.99 -11.22 -6.25
C GLU A 422 28.97 -10.36 -7.05
N GLU A 423 28.51 -9.27 -7.64
CA GLU A 423 29.31 -8.28 -8.36
C GLU A 423 30.08 -7.33 -7.41
N GLY A 424 29.57 -7.16 -6.18
CA GLY A 424 29.93 -6.05 -5.31
C GLY A 424 30.78 -6.37 -4.10
N PHE A 425 30.93 -7.65 -3.73
CA PHE A 425 31.60 -8.05 -2.50
C PHE A 425 32.50 -9.26 -2.72
N ASP A 426 33.67 -9.23 -2.09
CA ASP A 426 34.49 -10.43 -1.95
C ASP A 426 33.73 -11.48 -1.13
N LYS A 427 33.74 -12.73 -1.61
CA LYS A 427 33.21 -13.89 -0.87
C LYS A 427 33.92 -14.06 0.47
N GLN A 428 35.20 -13.69 0.59
CA GLN A 428 35.93 -13.68 1.86
C GLN A 428 35.36 -12.63 2.82
N LEU A 429 35.10 -11.40 2.37
CA LEU A 429 34.48 -10.35 3.21
C LEU A 429 33.07 -10.74 3.68
N LEU A 430 32.29 -11.44 2.85
CA LEU A 430 30.98 -11.99 3.24
C LEU A 430 31.07 -13.18 4.20
N GLN A 431 32.22 -13.87 4.27
CA GLN A 431 32.48 -14.97 5.22
C GLN A 431 33.07 -14.47 6.54
N GLU A 432 33.99 -13.50 6.50
CA GLU A 432 34.64 -12.87 7.64
C GLU A 432 33.66 -11.95 8.39
N TYR A 433 32.92 -11.14 7.64
CA TYR A 433 31.88 -10.26 8.15
C TYR A 433 30.52 -10.68 7.60
N PRO A 434 29.92 -11.80 8.07
CA PRO A 434 28.62 -12.21 7.58
C PRO A 434 27.58 -11.10 7.82
N ASN A 435 27.62 -10.44 8.97
CA ASN A 435 26.61 -9.45 9.36
C ASN A 435 26.84 -8.05 8.74
N SER A 436 27.82 -7.91 7.84
CA SER A 436 28.32 -6.67 7.24
C SER A 436 27.33 -5.80 6.48
N PHE A 437 26.22 -6.39 6.04
CA PHE A 437 25.15 -5.74 5.27
C PHE A 437 24.62 -4.46 5.91
N VAL A 438 24.84 -4.21 7.22
CA VAL A 438 24.43 -2.96 7.88
C VAL A 438 25.45 -2.49 8.94
N GLY A 439 25.79 -1.20 8.83
CA GLY A 439 26.58 -0.39 9.75
C GLY A 439 27.00 0.95 9.09
N HIS A 440 27.99 1.73 9.57
CA HIS A 440 29.07 1.46 10.52
C HIS A 440 28.99 2.40 11.76
N PHE A 441 28.41 1.94 12.88
CA PHE A 441 27.65 2.80 13.81
C PHE A 441 28.18 2.76 15.26
N TYR A 442 29.37 3.31 15.46
CA TYR A 442 29.90 3.78 16.74
C TYR A 442 30.58 5.12 16.41
N GLU A 443 30.60 6.13 17.30
CA GLU A 443 30.51 6.08 18.77
C GLU A 443 29.30 6.83 19.36
#